data_AF-A0A090E2T8-F1
#
_entry.id   AF-A0A090E2T8-F1
#
_cell.length_a   1.000
_cell.length_b   1.000
_cell.length_c   1.000
_cell.angle_alpha   90.00
_cell.angle_beta   90.00
_cell.angle_gamma   90.00
#
_symmetry.space_group_name_H-M   'P 1'
#
loop_
_entity.id
_entity.type
_entity.pdbx_description
1 polymer ?
#
loop_
_entity_poly.entity_id
_entity_poly.type
_entity_poly.pdbx_seq_one_letter_code
_entity_poly.pdbx_strand_id
1 'polypeptide(L)'
;MDPNISPNVRKNIRNFLMVLFSAVVFGLLISLFFVIYYSPLEKYRAKDTLISPKTAASLKLNLPIDSKQTATFSFSGISFTYKENNSQKDVTLPVKLEDYHKFYDSLNHDLSETNKETREIPFQNGLSASIDIKVNDPFSNHEKVLQHIEIGKFGDHYRVQLFQDNKQEPWAYFYHPGVLQEAKSLFIQSGSQ
;
A
#
# COMPACT_ATOMS: atom_id res chain seq x y z
N MET A 1 20.89 40.57 47.30
CA MET A 1 19.62 40.67 46.54
C MET A 1 19.21 42.13 46.59
N ASP A 2 19.43 42.87 45.50
CA ASP A 2 19.26 44.34 45.49
C ASP A 2 17.79 44.77 45.61
N PRO A 3 17.43 45.64 46.57
CA PRO A 3 16.04 45.94 46.87
C PRO A 3 15.38 47.01 45.97
N ASN A 4 16.07 47.56 44.96
CA ASN A 4 15.56 48.70 44.17
C ASN A 4 15.47 48.44 42.65
N ILE A 5 14.86 47.32 42.24
CA ILE A 5 14.42 47.17 40.85
C ILE A 5 13.21 48.09 40.63
N SER A 6 13.38 49.15 39.85
CA SER A 6 12.32 50.11 39.56
C SER A 6 11.08 49.41 38.96
N PRO A 7 9.86 49.88 39.27
CA PRO A 7 8.62 49.24 38.80
C PRO A 7 8.55 49.12 37.27
N ASN A 8 9.17 50.04 36.55
CA ASN A 8 9.29 49.98 35.08
C ASN A 8 10.20 48.83 34.61
N VAL A 9 11.30 48.57 35.30
CA VAL A 9 12.18 47.43 34.98
C VAL A 9 11.48 46.10 35.25
N ARG A 10 10.73 45.98 36.36
CA ARG A 10 9.92 44.77 36.63
C ARG A 10 8.84 44.53 35.57
N LYS A 11 8.16 45.59 35.13
CA LYS A 11 7.15 45.52 34.06
C LYS A 11 7.78 45.09 32.73
N ASN A 12 8.94 45.61 32.39
CA ASN A 12 9.65 45.25 31.17
C ASN A 12 10.14 43.80 31.18
N ILE A 13 10.67 43.32 32.31
CA ILE A 13 11.06 41.90 32.49
C ILE A 13 9.84 41.00 32.34
N ARG A 14 8.71 41.33 32.98
CA ARG A 14 7.47 40.54 32.87
C ARG A 14 6.94 40.49 31.44
N ASN A 15 6.92 41.62 30.74
CA ASN A 15 6.47 41.70 29.35
C ASN A 15 7.40 40.89 28.43
N PHE A 16 8.71 40.97 28.65
CA PHE A 16 9.69 40.17 27.92
C PHE A 16 9.47 38.66 28.14
N LEU A 17 9.28 38.23 29.39
CA LEU A 17 8.97 36.84 29.71
C LEU A 17 7.64 36.36 29.12
N MET A 18 6.60 37.21 29.11
CA MET A 18 5.33 36.88 28.44
C MET A 18 5.51 36.69 26.93
N VAL A 19 6.27 37.57 26.28
CA VAL A 19 6.54 37.45 24.84
C VAL A 19 7.32 36.16 24.56
N LEU A 20 8.34 35.86 25.36
CA LEU A 20 9.12 34.63 25.23
C LEU A 20 8.24 33.38 25.40
N PHE A 21 7.40 33.36 26.43
CA PHE A 21 6.48 32.24 26.68
C PHE A 21 5.45 32.09 25.55
N SER A 22 4.90 33.20 25.06
CA SER A 22 3.96 33.18 23.94
C SER A 22 4.58 32.63 22.66
N ALA A 23 5.85 32.96 22.38
CA ALA A 23 6.58 32.43 21.23
C ALA A 23 6.80 30.91 21.35
N VAL A 24 7.15 30.42 22.54
CA VAL A 24 7.32 28.97 22.80
C VAL A 24 6.00 28.23 22.62
N VAL A 25 4.92 28.73 23.21
CA VAL A 25 3.58 28.11 23.08
C VAL A 25 3.13 28.11 21.62
N PHE A 26 3.33 29.22 20.90
CA PHE A 26 2.96 29.31 19.49
C PHE A 26 3.78 28.36 18.61
N GLY A 27 5.09 28.22 18.89
CA GLY A 27 5.94 27.24 18.23
C GLY A 27 5.49 25.80 18.46
N LEU A 28 5.10 25.45 19.69
CA LEU A 28 4.54 24.14 20.02
C LEU A 28 3.21 23.88 19.30
N LEU A 29 2.31 24.86 19.25
CA LEU A 29 1.04 24.75 18.55
C LEU A 29 1.23 24.55 17.04
N ILE A 30 2.14 25.30 16.42
CA ILE A 30 2.49 25.12 15.00
C ILE A 30 3.07 23.73 14.78
N SER A 31 4.02 23.29 15.62
CA SER A 31 4.60 21.95 15.49
C SER A 31 3.55 20.85 15.62
N LEU A 32 2.63 20.97 16.59
CA LEU A 32 1.53 20.03 16.77
C LEU A 32 0.56 20.05 15.57
N PHE A 33 0.25 21.23 15.03
CA PHE A 33 -0.54 21.36 13.81
C PHE A 33 0.13 20.64 12.64
N PHE A 34 1.44 20.80 12.45
CA PHE A 34 2.18 20.07 11.42
C PHE A 34 2.20 18.55 11.66
N VAL A 35 2.35 18.11 12.91
CA VAL A 35 2.32 16.68 13.25
C VAL A 35 0.94 16.06 13.02
N ILE A 36 -0.15 16.79 13.27
CA ILE A 36 -1.52 16.28 13.08
C ILE A 36 -1.91 16.28 11.60
N TYR A 37 -1.68 17.40 10.90
CA TYR A 37 -2.16 17.59 9.52
C TYR A 37 -1.18 17.10 8.45
N TYR A 38 0.11 17.19 8.70
CA TYR A 38 1.17 16.80 7.77
C TYR A 38 1.96 15.58 8.28
N SER A 39 1.48 14.89 9.31
CA SER A 39 1.96 13.54 9.58
C SER A 39 1.86 12.73 8.29
N PRO A 40 2.90 11.98 7.90
CA PRO A 40 2.88 11.10 6.73
C PRO A 40 2.05 9.83 7.01
N LEU A 41 0.82 10.01 7.54
CA LEU A 41 -0.13 8.98 7.96
C LEU A 41 -0.92 8.38 6.79
N GLU A 42 -0.70 8.83 5.55
CA GLU A 42 -1.27 8.23 4.35
C GLU A 42 -0.14 7.95 3.37
N LYS A 43 0.34 6.70 3.29
CA LYS A 43 1.40 6.37 2.35
C LYS A 43 0.85 5.88 1.01
N TYR A 44 -0.24 5.10 1.01
CA TYR A 44 -0.81 4.57 -0.22
C TYR A 44 -2.34 4.42 -0.13
N ARG A 45 -3.01 4.63 -1.26
CA ARG A 45 -4.40 4.22 -1.47
C ARG A 45 -4.40 3.01 -2.39
N ALA A 46 -5.29 2.06 -2.15
CA ALA A 46 -5.35 0.83 -2.93
C ALA A 46 -5.56 1.11 -4.42
N LYS A 47 -6.45 2.04 -4.78
CA LYS A 47 -6.65 2.45 -6.19
C LYS A 47 -5.38 2.91 -6.92
N ASP A 48 -4.43 3.51 -6.19
CA ASP A 48 -3.19 4.08 -6.73
C ASP A 48 -2.05 3.04 -6.70
N THR A 49 -2.26 1.92 -6.00
CA THR A 49 -1.26 0.86 -5.81
C THR A 49 -1.59 -0.36 -6.67
N LEU A 50 -2.87 -0.73 -6.76
CA LEU A 50 -3.38 -1.83 -7.57
C LEU A 50 -3.45 -1.42 -9.05
N ILE A 51 -3.08 -2.32 -9.94
CA ILE A 51 -3.23 -2.09 -11.38
C ILE A 51 -4.72 -2.12 -11.73
N SER A 52 -5.27 -0.99 -12.18
CA SER A 52 -6.67 -0.97 -12.59
C SER A 52 -6.94 -1.94 -13.74
N PRO A 53 -8.14 -2.53 -13.85
CA PRO A 53 -8.50 -3.44 -14.94
C PRO A 53 -8.34 -2.80 -16.33
N LYS A 54 -8.64 -1.51 -16.44
CA LYS A 54 -8.42 -0.72 -17.67
C LYS A 54 -6.94 -0.60 -18.00
N THR A 55 -6.10 -0.34 -16.99
CA THR A 55 -4.64 -0.31 -17.16
C THR A 55 -4.11 -1.68 -17.57
N ALA A 56 -4.54 -2.75 -16.92
CA ALA A 56 -4.16 -4.12 -17.27
C ALA A 56 -4.53 -4.47 -18.71
N ALA A 57 -5.78 -4.22 -19.13
CA ALA A 57 -6.24 -4.51 -20.49
C ALA A 57 -5.50 -3.72 -21.59
N SER A 58 -5.11 -2.49 -21.28
CA SER A 58 -4.42 -1.60 -22.22
C SER A 58 -2.89 -1.64 -22.09
N LEU A 59 -2.36 -2.53 -21.24
CA LEU A 59 -0.96 -2.51 -20.86
C LEU A 59 -0.07 -2.88 -22.05
N LYS A 60 0.73 -1.90 -22.48
CA LYS A 60 1.86 -2.08 -23.40
C LYS A 60 3.05 -1.33 -22.81
N LEU A 61 3.92 -2.04 -22.12
CA LEU A 61 5.14 -1.46 -21.54
C LEU A 61 6.26 -1.60 -22.55
N ASN A 62 6.69 -0.49 -23.13
CA ASN A 62 7.88 -0.45 -23.99
C ASN A 62 9.09 -0.17 -23.11
N LEU A 63 9.84 -1.22 -22.77
CA LEU A 63 11.06 -1.08 -21.97
C LEU A 63 12.28 -1.09 -22.89
N PRO A 64 13.20 -0.13 -22.75
CA PRO A 64 14.47 -0.18 -23.47
C PRO A 64 15.28 -1.37 -22.96
N ILE A 65 15.69 -2.25 -23.86
CA ILE A 65 16.56 -3.40 -23.54
C ILE A 65 18.02 -2.98 -23.72
N ASP A 66 18.27 -2.12 -24.70
CA ASP A 66 19.53 -1.45 -25.01
C ASP A 66 19.20 -0.13 -25.71
N SER A 67 20.22 0.68 -25.94
CA SER A 67 20.26 1.99 -26.61
C SER A 67 19.49 2.07 -27.95
N LYS A 68 19.13 0.93 -28.56
CA LYS A 68 18.49 0.83 -29.89
C LYS A 68 17.25 -0.06 -29.97
N GLN A 69 16.88 -0.77 -28.90
CA GLN A 69 15.79 -1.74 -28.93
C GLN A 69 14.84 -1.53 -27.76
N THR A 70 13.54 -1.62 -28.05
CA THR A 70 12.47 -1.58 -27.05
C THR A 70 11.67 -2.88 -27.11
N ALA A 71 11.43 -3.49 -25.95
CA ALA A 71 10.56 -4.64 -25.84
C ALA A 71 9.19 -4.20 -25.38
N THR A 72 8.16 -4.68 -26.07
CA THR A 72 6.78 -4.47 -25.65
C THR A 72 6.32 -5.63 -24.79
N PHE A 73 6.21 -5.41 -23.49
CA PHE A 73 5.52 -6.32 -22.59
C PHE A 73 4.03 -6.06 -22.70
N SER A 74 3.26 -7.13 -22.89
CA SER A 74 1.81 -7.07 -23.00
C SER A 74 1.17 -7.87 -21.89
N PHE A 75 -0.02 -7.48 -21.46
CA PHE A 75 -0.79 -8.24 -20.49
C PHE A 75 -1.00 -9.70 -20.95
N SER A 76 -0.70 -10.66 -20.06
CA SER A 76 -0.92 -12.08 -20.31
C SER A 76 -2.18 -12.58 -19.62
N GLY A 77 -2.33 -12.23 -18.33
CA GLY A 77 -3.45 -12.72 -17.54
C GLY A 77 -3.30 -12.41 -16.06
N ILE A 78 -4.25 -12.92 -15.29
CA ILE A 78 -4.29 -12.82 -13.83
C ILE A 78 -4.42 -14.23 -13.28
N SER A 79 -3.65 -14.57 -12.26
CA SER A 79 -3.77 -15.85 -11.57
C SER A 79 -4.01 -15.67 -10.08
N PHE A 80 -4.90 -16.49 -9.52
CA PHE A 80 -5.17 -16.55 -8.10
C PHE A 80 -4.67 -17.89 -7.56
N THR A 81 -3.77 -17.84 -6.60
CA THR A 81 -3.21 -19.01 -5.92
C THR A 81 -3.72 -19.03 -4.49
N TYR A 82 -4.30 -20.15 -4.05
CA TYR A 82 -4.84 -20.29 -2.69
C TYR A 82 -4.63 -21.71 -2.14
N LYS A 83 -4.72 -21.85 -0.82
CA LYS A 83 -4.69 -23.16 -0.17
C LYS A 83 -6.07 -23.80 -0.15
N GLU A 84 -6.18 -24.98 -0.74
CA GLU A 84 -7.40 -25.79 -0.72
C GLU A 84 -7.62 -26.40 0.67
N ASN A 85 -8.88 -26.42 1.14
CA ASN A 85 -9.22 -26.83 2.50
C ASN A 85 -8.60 -28.20 2.85
N ASN A 86 -7.79 -28.24 3.92
CA ASN A 86 -7.05 -29.40 4.43
C ASN A 86 -5.88 -29.93 3.59
N SER A 87 -5.55 -29.30 2.45
CA SER A 87 -4.36 -29.64 1.67
C SER A 87 -3.27 -28.59 1.89
N GLN A 88 -2.02 -29.04 2.08
CA GLN A 88 -0.86 -28.14 2.02
C GLN A 88 -0.51 -27.72 0.59
N LYS A 89 -1.25 -28.19 -0.42
CA LYS A 89 -1.00 -27.85 -1.81
C LYS A 89 -1.65 -26.53 -2.18
N ASP A 90 -0.85 -25.67 -2.79
CA ASP A 90 -1.32 -24.45 -3.42
C ASP A 90 -2.03 -24.80 -4.75
N VAL A 91 -3.21 -24.24 -4.95
CA VAL A 91 -4.01 -24.37 -6.16
C VAL A 91 -4.01 -23.03 -6.87
N THR A 92 -3.56 -23.00 -8.12
CA THR A 92 -3.54 -21.81 -8.95
C THR A 92 -4.61 -21.89 -10.03
N LEU A 93 -5.45 -20.86 -10.12
CA LEU A 93 -6.51 -20.74 -11.12
C LEU A 93 -6.34 -19.44 -11.93
N PRO A 94 -6.68 -19.46 -13.23
CA PRO A 94 -6.76 -18.23 -14.02
C PRO A 94 -7.97 -17.41 -13.57
N VAL A 95 -7.81 -16.09 -13.52
CA VAL A 95 -8.86 -15.13 -13.14
C VAL A 95 -9.29 -14.35 -14.37
N LYS A 96 -10.60 -14.31 -14.62
CA LYS A 96 -11.19 -13.47 -15.67
C LYS A 96 -11.03 -12.00 -15.30
N LEU A 97 -10.72 -11.16 -16.28
CA LEU A 97 -10.52 -9.72 -16.06
C LEU A 97 -11.76 -9.05 -15.45
N GLU A 98 -12.96 -9.50 -15.80
CA GLU A 98 -14.25 -9.02 -15.26
C GLU A 98 -14.41 -9.29 -13.77
N ASP A 99 -13.94 -10.45 -13.29
CA ASP A 99 -14.02 -10.79 -11.88
C ASP A 99 -12.94 -10.05 -11.08
N TYR A 100 -11.75 -9.87 -11.68
CA TYR A 100 -10.75 -8.98 -11.12
C TYR A 100 -11.23 -7.53 -11.03
N HIS A 101 -12.06 -7.07 -11.98
CA HIS A 101 -12.64 -5.73 -11.92
C HIS A 101 -13.53 -5.55 -10.69
N LYS A 102 -14.42 -6.50 -10.42
CA LYS A 102 -15.27 -6.48 -9.22
C LYS A 102 -14.43 -6.45 -7.94
N PHE A 103 -13.36 -7.25 -7.90
CA PHE A 103 -12.42 -7.27 -6.78
C PHE A 103 -11.65 -5.94 -6.64
N TYR A 104 -11.20 -5.35 -7.73
CA TYR A 104 -10.54 -4.04 -7.71
C TYR A 104 -11.49 -2.95 -7.17
N ASP A 105 -12.76 -2.99 -7.58
CA ASP A 105 -13.75 -2.01 -7.17
C ASP A 105 -14.11 -2.11 -5.68
N SER A 106 -14.04 -3.30 -5.07
CA SER A 106 -14.26 -3.45 -3.63
C SER A 106 -13.11 -2.86 -2.81
N LEU A 107 -11.88 -2.99 -3.29
CA LEU A 107 -10.67 -2.54 -2.60
C LEU A 107 -10.29 -1.08 -2.87
N ASN A 108 -10.82 -0.45 -3.92
CA ASN A 108 -10.29 0.83 -4.42
C ASN A 108 -10.28 1.99 -3.40
N HIS A 109 -11.11 1.93 -2.35
CA HIS A 109 -11.19 2.93 -1.29
C HIS A 109 -10.26 2.65 -0.10
N ASP A 110 -9.60 1.48 -0.06
CA ASP A 110 -8.79 1.07 1.07
C ASP A 110 -7.56 1.96 1.23
N LEU A 111 -7.27 2.25 2.50
CA LEU A 111 -6.13 3.06 2.92
C LEU A 111 -5.05 2.17 3.51
N SER A 112 -3.80 2.50 3.23
CA SER A 112 -2.67 1.72 3.71
C SER A 112 -2.56 1.76 5.24
N GLU A 113 -2.26 0.63 5.85
CA GLU A 113 -1.92 0.52 7.26
C GLU A 113 -0.55 1.16 7.55
N THR A 114 -0.53 2.06 8.53
CA THR A 114 0.68 2.84 8.88
C THR A 114 1.44 2.29 10.08
N ASN A 115 0.77 1.53 10.94
CA ASN A 115 1.40 0.96 12.12
C ASN A 115 2.29 -0.23 11.74
N LYS A 116 3.60 -0.01 11.78
CA LYS A 116 4.61 -1.03 11.40
C LYS A 116 4.55 -2.27 12.27
N GLU A 117 4.27 -2.12 13.56
CA GLU A 117 4.33 -3.21 14.53
C GLU A 117 3.21 -4.23 14.31
N THR A 118 2.06 -3.77 13.81
CA THR A 118 0.85 -4.60 13.71
C THR A 118 0.58 -5.10 12.30
N ARG A 119 0.86 -4.30 11.27
CA ARG A 119 0.53 -4.63 9.87
C ARG A 119 1.27 -5.85 9.31
N GLU A 120 2.42 -6.23 9.87
CA GLU A 120 3.19 -7.39 9.39
C GLU A 120 2.74 -8.72 10.04
N ILE A 121 2.10 -8.65 11.21
CA ILE A 121 1.66 -9.82 11.98
C ILE A 121 0.81 -10.80 11.14
N PRO A 122 -0.14 -10.34 10.29
CA PRO A 122 -0.94 -11.24 9.46
C PRO A 122 -0.13 -12.07 8.44
N PHE A 123 1.09 -11.64 8.11
CA PHE A 123 1.93 -12.23 7.06
C PHE A 123 3.10 -13.07 7.62
N GLN A 124 3.46 -12.90 8.89
CA GLN A 124 4.55 -13.65 9.53
C GLN A 124 4.24 -15.15 9.67
N ASN A 125 2.96 -15.52 9.73
CA ASN A 125 2.51 -16.90 9.96
C ASN A 125 2.14 -17.66 8.68
N GLY A 126 2.58 -17.14 7.52
CA GLY A 126 2.29 -17.67 6.19
C GLY A 126 1.14 -16.95 5.50
N LEU A 127 0.95 -17.30 4.23
CA LEU A 127 -0.08 -16.72 3.36
C LEU A 127 -1.25 -17.69 3.18
N SER A 128 -2.43 -17.11 2.97
CA SER A 128 -3.64 -17.85 2.63
C SER A 128 -3.91 -17.88 1.13
N ALA A 129 -3.55 -16.79 0.44
CA ALA A 129 -3.63 -16.71 -1.01
C ALA A 129 -2.71 -15.62 -1.57
N SER A 130 -2.50 -15.65 -2.88
CA SER A 130 -1.85 -14.59 -3.66
C SER A 130 -2.58 -14.37 -4.98
N ILE A 131 -2.46 -13.14 -5.51
CA ILE A 131 -2.96 -12.75 -6.82
C ILE A 131 -1.79 -12.17 -7.60
N ASP A 132 -1.56 -12.72 -8.80
CA ASP A 132 -0.50 -12.27 -9.70
C ASP A 132 -1.11 -11.70 -10.98
N ILE A 133 -0.70 -10.49 -11.32
CA ILE A 133 -0.97 -9.88 -12.63
C ILE A 133 0.28 -10.09 -13.47
N LYS A 134 0.13 -10.75 -14.61
CA LYS A 134 1.25 -11.20 -15.43
C LYS A 134 1.28 -10.53 -16.78
N VAL A 135 2.50 -10.40 -17.30
CA VAL A 135 2.79 -9.90 -18.64
C VAL A 135 3.60 -10.92 -19.43
N ASN A 136 3.39 -10.96 -20.73
CA ASN A 136 4.21 -11.72 -21.65
C ASN A 136 5.57 -11.04 -21.79
N ASP A 137 6.63 -11.79 -21.52
CA ASP A 137 8.00 -11.37 -21.79
C ASP A 137 8.36 -11.76 -23.23
N PRO A 138 8.63 -10.77 -24.12
CA PRO A 138 8.96 -11.05 -25.52
C PRO A 138 10.27 -11.82 -25.71
N PHE A 139 11.13 -11.91 -24.70
CA PHE A 139 12.42 -12.61 -24.79
C PHE A 139 12.37 -14.06 -24.34
N SER A 140 11.53 -14.36 -23.35
CA SER A 140 11.58 -15.65 -22.69
C SER A 140 10.46 -16.59 -23.13
N ASN A 141 9.45 -16.16 -23.91
CA ASN A 141 8.20 -16.94 -24.10
C ASN A 141 7.54 -17.35 -22.76
N HIS A 142 8.01 -16.80 -21.63
CA HIS A 142 7.47 -17.06 -20.31
C HIS A 142 6.71 -15.83 -19.83
N GLU A 143 5.77 -16.07 -18.92
CA GLU A 143 5.07 -14.98 -18.23
C GLU A 143 5.96 -14.42 -17.13
N LYS A 144 5.97 -13.09 -17.00
CA LYS A 144 6.58 -12.39 -15.88
C LYS A 144 5.49 -11.81 -14.99
N VAL A 145 5.61 -12.00 -13.68
CA VAL A 145 4.75 -11.33 -12.72
C VAL A 145 5.08 -9.84 -12.76
N LEU A 146 4.09 -9.05 -13.15
CA LEU A 146 4.12 -7.61 -13.01
C LEU A 146 3.78 -7.32 -11.56
N GLN A 147 2.51 -7.43 -11.15
CA GLN A 147 2.09 -7.09 -9.79
C GLN A 147 1.79 -8.35 -8.99
N HIS A 148 2.31 -8.38 -7.77
CA HIS A 148 2.05 -9.42 -6.78
C HIS A 148 1.26 -8.85 -5.61
N ILE A 149 0.16 -9.52 -5.27
CA ILE A 149 -0.70 -9.21 -4.13
C ILE A 149 -0.74 -10.45 -3.24
N GLU A 150 -0.53 -10.27 -1.94
CA GLU A 150 -0.60 -11.36 -0.99
C GLU A 150 -1.71 -11.13 0.02
N ILE A 151 -2.44 -12.18 0.37
CA ILE A 151 -3.47 -12.17 1.40
C ILE A 151 -2.95 -12.90 2.64
N GLY A 152 -2.95 -12.19 3.76
CA GLY A 152 -2.47 -12.68 5.04
C GLY A 152 -3.25 -13.90 5.54
N LYS A 153 -2.67 -14.62 6.50
CA LYS A 153 -3.20 -15.90 7.00
C LYS A 153 -4.66 -15.84 7.42
N PHE A 154 -5.06 -14.75 8.07
CA PHE A 154 -6.41 -14.59 8.62
C PHE A 154 -7.45 -14.16 7.59
N GLY A 155 -7.01 -13.71 6.41
CA GLY A 155 -7.91 -13.40 5.29
C GLY A 155 -8.52 -11.99 5.29
N ASP A 156 -8.21 -11.14 6.27
CA ASP A 156 -8.70 -9.76 6.34
C ASP A 156 -7.65 -8.70 5.97
N HIS A 157 -6.41 -9.11 5.73
CA HIS A 157 -5.32 -8.21 5.42
C HIS A 157 -4.68 -8.63 4.11
N TYR A 158 -4.27 -7.66 3.31
CA TYR A 158 -3.53 -7.91 2.09
C TYR A 158 -2.38 -6.91 1.93
N ARG A 159 -1.36 -7.30 1.16
CA ARG A 159 -0.25 -6.42 0.83
C ARG A 159 0.05 -6.47 -0.66
N VAL A 160 0.45 -5.33 -1.21
CA VAL A 160 0.75 -5.16 -2.63
C VAL A 160 2.22 -4.83 -2.78
N GLN A 161 2.91 -5.55 -3.67
CA GLN A 161 4.31 -5.30 -3.95
C GLN A 161 4.46 -3.97 -4.71
N LEU A 162 5.36 -3.11 -4.23
CA LEU A 162 5.67 -1.82 -4.83
C LEU A 162 6.81 -1.93 -5.83
N PHE A 163 6.62 -1.39 -7.03
CA PHE A 163 7.65 -1.32 -8.07
C PHE A 163 8.61 -0.15 -7.84
N GLN A 164 9.50 -0.25 -6.85
CA GLN A 164 10.57 0.74 -6.68
C GLN A 164 11.89 0.06 -6.31
N ASP A 165 12.89 0.19 -7.19
CA ASP A 165 14.19 -0.50 -7.16
C ASP A 165 15.10 -0.20 -5.94
N ASN A 166 14.65 0.59 -4.94
CA ASN A 166 15.57 1.07 -3.91
C ASN A 166 14.95 1.43 -2.55
N LYS A 167 13.82 0.82 -2.15
CA LYS A 167 13.19 1.10 -0.85
C LYS A 167 13.34 -0.03 0.16
N GLN A 168 13.58 0.36 1.42
CA GLN A 168 13.55 -0.51 2.62
C GLN A 168 12.19 -1.17 2.87
N GLU A 169 11.13 -0.77 2.15
CA GLU A 169 9.76 -1.21 2.38
C GLU A 169 9.10 -1.56 1.02
N PRO A 170 9.21 -2.82 0.55
CA PRO A 170 8.77 -3.23 -0.78
C PRO A 170 7.25 -3.50 -0.87
N TRP A 171 6.50 -3.24 0.20
CA TRP A 171 5.10 -3.59 0.34
C TRP A 171 4.26 -2.41 0.83
N ALA A 172 3.08 -2.24 0.26
CA ALA A 172 2.00 -1.48 0.85
C ALA A 172 1.00 -2.44 1.50
N TYR A 173 0.63 -2.20 2.75
CA TYR A 173 -0.22 -3.07 3.57
C TYR A 173 -1.60 -2.45 3.70
N PHE A 174 -2.65 -3.26 3.68
CA PHE A 174 -4.03 -2.82 3.69
C PHE A 174 -4.88 -3.78 4.52
N TYR A 175 -5.90 -3.24 5.17
CA TYR A 175 -6.93 -3.99 5.88
C TYR A 175 -8.25 -3.90 5.12
N HIS A 176 -8.84 -5.05 4.85
CA HIS A 176 -10.15 -5.18 4.23
C HIS A 176 -10.86 -6.42 4.78
N PRO A 177 -11.91 -6.25 5.61
CA PRO A 177 -12.62 -7.36 6.23
C PRO A 177 -13.09 -8.39 5.18
N GLY A 178 -12.66 -9.64 5.33
CA GLY A 178 -13.10 -10.73 4.46
C GLY A 178 -12.53 -10.73 3.03
N VAL A 179 -11.41 -10.03 2.75
CA VAL A 179 -10.82 -9.97 1.40
C VAL A 179 -10.53 -11.35 0.79
N LEU A 180 -10.16 -12.33 1.61
CA LEU A 180 -9.97 -13.71 1.14
C LEU A 180 -11.27 -14.35 0.68
N GLN A 181 -12.35 -14.20 1.47
CA GLN A 181 -13.65 -14.76 1.15
C GLN A 181 -14.21 -14.11 -0.11
N GLU A 182 -14.03 -12.79 -0.25
CA GLU A 182 -14.41 -12.05 -1.45
C GLU A 182 -13.64 -12.56 -2.68
N ALA A 183 -12.31 -12.62 -2.62
CA ALA A 183 -11.47 -13.15 -3.69
C ALA A 183 -11.90 -14.58 -4.09
N LYS A 184 -12.14 -15.47 -3.12
CA LYS A 184 -12.61 -16.83 -3.37
C LYS A 184 -13.98 -16.84 -4.05
N SER A 185 -14.91 -16.00 -3.61
CA SER A 185 -16.26 -15.92 -4.18
C SER A 185 -16.24 -15.46 -5.64
N LEU A 186 -15.37 -14.51 -5.98
CA LEU A 186 -15.23 -13.97 -7.33
C LEU A 186 -14.44 -14.88 -8.25
N PHE A 187 -13.39 -15.54 -7.76
CA PHE A 187 -12.42 -16.23 -8.62
C PHE A 187 -12.64 -17.74 -8.75
N ILE A 188 -13.19 -18.39 -7.72
CA ILE A 188 -13.39 -19.86 -7.74
C ILE A 188 -14.74 -20.22 -8.37
N GLN A 189 -15.80 -19.48 -8.06
CA GLN A 189 -17.14 -19.80 -8.58
C GLN A 189 -17.25 -19.62 -10.09
N SER A 190 -16.47 -18.70 -10.68
CA SER A 190 -16.44 -18.42 -12.12
C SER A 190 -15.70 -19.45 -12.97
N GLY A 191 -14.99 -20.41 -12.35
CA GLY A 191 -14.23 -21.47 -13.00
C GLY A 191 -15.02 -22.77 -13.28
N SER A 192 -16.32 -22.80 -12.97
CA SER A 192 -17.18 -23.98 -13.11
C SER A 192 -18.04 -24.00 -14.40
N GLN A 193 -17.60 -23.32 -15.47
CA GLN A 193 -18.30 -23.31 -16.77
C GLN A 193 -17.39 -23.75 -17.90
#